data_AF-A0A954BI21-F1
#
_entry.id   AF-A0A954BI21-F1
#
_cell.length_a   1.000
_cell.length_b   1.000
_cell.length_c   1.000
_cell.angle_alpha   90.00
_cell.angle_beta   90.00
_cell.angle_gamma   90.00
#
_symmetry.space_group_name_H-M   'P 1'
#
loop_
_entity.id
_entity.type
_entity.pdbx_description
1 polymer ?
#
loop_
_entity_poly.entity_id
_entity_poly.type
_entity_poly.pdbx_seq_one_letter_code
_entity_poly.pdbx_strand_id
1 'polypeptide(L)'
;MLQNLTALASQLGLIFCALAIGASWVAAIAAPNCSFEELDGSRADRHVRELLNQTAIPIAGMMLAAGALFLLATSWAAGGTAFLAAFGFYATRMMLAPKQGKAPPGHKTSRKGQRAVSVSLSLMFMVVAVIAAILGMVGI
;
A
#
# COMPACT_ATOMS: atom_id res chain seq x y z
N MET A 1 -21.62 3.74 -26.63
CA MET A 1 -20.46 4.53 -26.16
C MET A 1 -20.27 4.47 -24.64
N LEU A 2 -21.32 4.70 -23.83
CA LEU A 2 -21.23 4.62 -22.36
C LEU A 2 -20.73 3.26 -21.83
N GLN A 3 -21.19 2.14 -22.39
CA GLN A 3 -20.68 0.80 -22.03
C GLN A 3 -19.18 0.59 -22.33
N ASN A 4 -18.66 1.20 -23.39
CA ASN A 4 -17.23 1.11 -23.70
C ASN A 4 -16.40 1.95 -22.73
N LEU A 5 -16.95 3.09 -22.27
CA LEU A 5 -16.33 3.94 -21.25
C LEU A 5 -16.31 3.26 -19.88
N THR A 6 -17.39 2.59 -19.47
CA THR A 6 -17.43 1.84 -18.21
C THR A 6 -16.48 0.65 -18.23
N ALA A 7 -16.43 -0.09 -19.35
CA ALA A 7 -15.48 -1.20 -19.51
C ALA A 7 -14.02 -0.72 -19.47
N LEU A 8 -13.71 0.38 -20.17
CA LEU A 8 -12.37 0.98 -20.15
C LEU A 8 -12.00 1.46 -18.74
N ALA A 9 -12.90 2.15 -18.04
CA ALA A 9 -12.68 2.61 -16.68
C ALA A 9 -12.43 1.44 -15.71
N SER A 10 -13.22 0.36 -15.82
CA SER A 10 -13.02 -0.85 -15.01
C SER A 10 -11.66 -1.50 -15.27
N GLN A 11 -11.25 -1.64 -16.54
CA GLN A 11 -9.95 -2.22 -16.89
C GLN A 11 -8.78 -1.36 -16.41
N LEU A 12 -8.87 -0.04 -16.57
CA LEU A 12 -7.85 0.87 -16.04
C LEU A 12 -7.79 0.79 -14.51
N GLY A 13 -8.94 0.73 -13.83
CA GLY A 13 -9.01 0.54 -12.37
C GLY A 13 -8.32 -0.75 -11.92
N LEU A 14 -8.55 -1.86 -12.63
CA LEU A 14 -7.88 -3.13 -12.39
C LEU A 14 -6.37 -3.06 -12.62
N ILE A 15 -5.91 -2.35 -13.65
CA ILE A 15 -4.47 -2.13 -13.89
C ILE A 15 -3.84 -1.37 -12.73
N PHE A 16 -4.46 -0.30 -12.24
CA PHE A 16 -3.96 0.44 -11.08
C PHE A 16 -3.93 -0.41 -9.80
N CYS A 17 -4.95 -1.26 -9.58
CA CYS A 17 -4.92 -2.23 -8.49
C CYS A 17 -3.77 -3.22 -8.64
N ALA A 18 -3.57 -3.79 -9.84
CA ALA A 18 -2.48 -4.73 -10.09
C ALA A 18 -1.10 -4.11 -9.84
N LEU A 19 -0.90 -2.86 -10.29
CA LEU A 19 0.32 -2.09 -10.03
C LEU A 19 0.54 -1.83 -8.54
N ALA A 20 -0.52 -1.44 -7.81
CA ALA A 20 -0.46 -1.21 -6.37
C ALA A 20 -0.15 -2.50 -5.58
N ILE A 21 -0.77 -3.62 -5.96
CA ILE A 21 -0.52 -4.95 -5.38
C ILE A 21 0.93 -5.37 -5.65
N GLY A 22 1.41 -5.23 -6.89
CA GLY A 22 2.79 -5.56 -7.25
C GLY A 22 3.81 -4.70 -6.49
N ALA A 23 3.60 -3.38 -6.45
CA ALA A 23 4.48 -2.45 -5.74
C ALA A 23 4.51 -2.72 -4.22
N SER A 24 3.35 -3.02 -3.62
CA SER A 24 3.27 -3.37 -2.19
C SER A 24 3.95 -4.71 -1.88
N TRP A 25 3.82 -5.71 -2.76
CA TRP A 25 4.54 -6.98 -2.63
C TRP A 25 6.07 -6.77 -2.67
N VAL A 26 6.56 -5.99 -3.63
CA VAL A 26 8.00 -5.69 -3.75
C VAL A 26 8.50 -4.97 -2.50
N ALA A 27 7.77 -3.96 -2.04
CA ALA A 27 8.20 -3.16 -0.89
C ALA A 27 8.11 -3.91 0.45
N ALA A 28 7.13 -4.81 0.63
CA ALA A 28 6.88 -5.50 1.90
C ALA A 28 7.49 -6.90 2.00
N ILE A 29 7.82 -7.56 0.89
CA ILE A 29 8.32 -8.94 0.86
C ILE A 29 9.68 -9.02 0.17
N ALA A 30 9.75 -8.68 -1.12
CA ALA A 30 10.96 -8.92 -1.90
C ALA A 30 12.16 -8.07 -1.44
N ALA A 31 11.96 -6.75 -1.32
CA ALA A 31 13.03 -5.84 -0.93
C ALA A 31 13.56 -6.09 0.49
N PRO A 32 12.73 -6.40 1.51
CA PRO A 32 13.23 -6.87 2.80
C PRO A 32 14.08 -8.12 2.67
N ASN A 33 13.63 -9.16 1.98
CA ASN A 33 14.35 -10.42 1.87
C ASN A 33 15.76 -10.21 1.28
N CYS A 34 15.86 -9.49 0.16
CA CYS A 34 17.16 -9.17 -0.44
C CYS A 34 18.02 -8.26 0.47
N SER A 35 17.39 -7.31 1.18
CA SER A 35 18.13 -6.42 2.08
C SER A 35 18.75 -7.14 3.27
N PHE A 36 18.11 -8.19 3.82
CA PHE A 36 18.68 -8.95 4.95
C PHE A 36 19.74 -9.96 4.53
N GLU A 37 19.82 -10.29 3.24
CA GLU A 37 20.89 -11.13 2.68
C GLU A 37 22.18 -10.32 2.46
N GLU A 38 22.07 -9.07 2.00
CA GLU A 38 23.23 -8.26 1.61
C GLU A 38 23.69 -7.23 2.67
N LEU A 39 22.81 -6.79 3.57
CA LEU A 39 23.12 -5.73 4.53
C LEU A 39 23.11 -6.23 5.98
N ASP A 40 23.96 -5.62 6.80
CA ASP A 40 23.87 -5.75 8.26
C ASP A 40 22.44 -5.44 8.74
N GLY A 41 21.91 -6.26 9.66
CA GLY A 41 20.50 -6.20 10.05
C GLY A 41 20.01 -4.80 10.49
N SER A 42 20.88 -3.96 11.06
CA SER A 42 20.53 -2.58 11.43
C SER A 42 20.39 -1.63 10.23
N ARG A 43 21.17 -1.85 9.16
CA ARG A 43 21.12 -1.09 7.90
C ARG A 43 19.95 -1.56 7.04
N ALA A 44 19.73 -2.87 6.97
CA ALA A 44 18.57 -3.48 6.32
C ALA A 44 17.25 -2.97 6.92
N ASP A 45 17.14 -2.94 8.25
CA ASP A 45 15.94 -2.42 8.94
C ASP A 45 15.65 -0.95 8.58
N ARG A 46 16.69 -0.11 8.48
CA ARG A 46 16.54 1.29 8.08
C ARG A 46 16.08 1.40 6.63
N HIS A 47 16.72 0.64 5.74
CA HIS A 47 16.38 0.63 4.31
C HIS A 47 14.93 0.23 4.08
N VAL A 48 14.46 -0.87 4.68
CA VAL A 48 13.07 -1.34 4.54
C VAL A 48 12.07 -0.30 5.03
N ARG A 49 12.35 0.34 6.17
CA ARG A 49 11.46 1.37 6.71
C ARG A 49 11.38 2.59 5.80
N GLU A 50 12.51 3.03 5.27
CA GLU A 50 12.58 4.16 4.37
C GLU A 50 11.89 3.86 3.04
N LEU A 51 12.08 2.65 2.51
CA LEU A 51 11.39 2.16 1.33
C LEU A 51 9.88 2.17 1.53
N LEU A 52 9.36 1.54 2.59
CA LEU A 52 7.92 1.51 2.88
C LEU A 52 7.33 2.92 3.06
N ASN A 53 8.08 3.84 3.67
CA ASN A 53 7.64 5.22 3.85
C ASN A 53 7.58 5.98 2.51
N GLN A 54 8.55 5.76 1.62
CA GLN A 54 8.60 6.42 0.31
C GLN A 54 7.58 5.83 -0.67
N THR A 55 7.34 4.52 -0.64
CA THR A 55 6.40 3.84 -1.56
C THR A 55 4.95 3.95 -1.12
N ALA A 56 4.66 4.29 0.14
CA ALA A 56 3.29 4.41 0.63
C ALA A 56 2.44 5.46 -0.10
N ILE A 57 2.99 6.64 -0.48
CA ILE A 57 2.22 7.66 -1.21
C ILE A 57 1.92 7.21 -2.64
N PRO A 58 2.91 6.77 -3.45
CA PRO A 58 2.61 6.27 -4.78
C PRO A 58 1.57 5.15 -4.78
N ILE A 59 1.66 4.20 -3.84
CA ILE A 59 0.70 3.09 -3.73
C ILE A 59 -0.69 3.61 -3.35
N ALA A 60 -0.79 4.52 -2.36
CA ALA A 60 -2.06 5.16 -2.01
C ALA A 60 -2.66 5.94 -3.19
N GLY A 61 -1.82 6.64 -3.97
CA GLY A 61 -2.22 7.37 -5.17
C GLY A 61 -2.75 6.46 -6.27
N MET A 62 -2.11 5.31 -6.50
CA MET A 62 -2.59 4.30 -7.43
C MET A 62 -3.95 3.74 -6.98
N MET A 63 -4.14 3.46 -5.69
CA MET A 63 -5.42 3.00 -5.15
C MET A 63 -6.52 4.08 -5.21
N LEU A 64 -6.18 5.36 -5.04
CA LEU A 64 -7.11 6.48 -5.26
C LEU A 64 -7.56 6.56 -6.72
N ALA A 65 -6.61 6.44 -7.66
CA ALA A 65 -6.92 6.43 -9.08
C ALA A 65 -7.81 5.23 -9.45
N ALA A 66 -7.51 4.05 -8.92
CA ALA A 66 -8.34 2.86 -9.08
C ALA A 66 -9.76 3.07 -8.53
N GLY A 67 -9.90 3.63 -7.33
CA GLY A 67 -11.20 3.93 -6.73
C GLY A 67 -12.03 4.90 -7.56
N ALA A 68 -11.43 5.98 -8.06
CA ALA A 68 -12.11 6.92 -8.95
C ALA A 68 -12.57 6.25 -10.25
N LEU A 69 -11.75 5.38 -10.84
CA LEU A 69 -12.07 4.64 -12.05
C LEU A 69 -13.19 3.60 -11.83
N PHE A 70 -13.21 2.92 -10.68
CA PHE A 70 -14.30 2.01 -10.33
C PHE A 70 -15.63 2.74 -10.09
N LEU A 71 -15.61 3.93 -9.48
CA LEU A 71 -16.81 4.76 -9.38
C LEU A 71 -17.33 5.19 -10.75
N LEU A 72 -16.45 5.57 -11.68
CA LEU A 72 -16.82 5.87 -13.06
C LEU A 72 -17.38 4.64 -13.79
N ALA A 73 -16.92 3.44 -13.43
CA ALA A 73 -17.43 2.17 -13.93
C ALA A 73 -18.71 1.69 -13.21
N THR A 74 -19.23 2.45 -12.24
CA THR A 74 -20.40 2.11 -11.40
C THR A 74 -20.23 0.89 -10.46
N SER A 75 -18.98 0.47 -10.23
CA SER A 75 -18.61 -0.58 -9.27
C SER A 75 -18.35 0.03 -7.89
N TRP A 76 -19.42 0.24 -7.13
CA TRP A 76 -19.40 1.00 -5.87
C TRP A 76 -18.61 0.28 -4.77
N ALA A 77 -18.70 -1.05 -4.68
CA ALA A 77 -17.99 -1.81 -3.66
C ALA A 77 -16.47 -1.86 -3.95
N ALA A 78 -16.09 -2.07 -5.22
CA ALA A 78 -14.70 -1.97 -5.66
C ALA A 78 -14.12 -0.56 -5.43
N GLY A 79 -14.90 0.50 -5.72
CA GLY A 79 -14.52 1.88 -5.45
C GLY A 79 -14.28 2.13 -3.96
N GLY A 80 -15.26 1.77 -3.11
CA GLY A 80 -15.17 1.95 -1.66
C GLY A 80 -14.00 1.20 -1.02
N THR A 81 -13.77 -0.05 -1.43
CA THR A 81 -12.64 -0.86 -0.95
C THR A 81 -11.29 -0.34 -1.44
N ALA A 82 -11.23 0.19 -2.67
CA ALA A 82 -10.01 0.85 -3.17
C ALA A 82 -9.68 2.13 -2.38
N PHE A 83 -10.67 2.94 -2.01
CA PHE A 83 -10.46 4.09 -1.13
C PHE A 83 -10.02 3.69 0.28
N LEU A 84 -10.59 2.61 0.83
CA LEU A 84 -10.17 2.07 2.12
C LEU A 84 -8.70 1.64 2.08
N ALA A 85 -8.28 0.94 1.02
CA ALA A 85 -6.88 0.57 0.82
C ALA A 85 -5.98 1.80 0.69
N ALA A 86 -6.39 2.82 -0.08
CA ALA A 86 -5.65 4.06 -0.23
C ALA A 86 -5.45 4.78 1.11
N PHE A 87 -6.51 4.89 1.91
CA PHE A 87 -6.43 5.43 3.26
C PHE A 87 -5.50 4.59 4.14
N GLY A 88 -5.55 3.27 4.01
CA GLY A 88 -4.65 2.36 4.71
C GLY A 88 -3.18 2.56 4.41
N PHE A 89 -2.81 2.68 3.13
CA PHE A 89 -1.44 2.99 2.74
C PHE A 89 -1.02 4.39 3.20
N TYR A 90 -1.93 5.37 3.17
CA TYR A 90 -1.66 6.70 3.73
C TYR A 90 -1.46 6.68 5.25
N ALA A 91 -2.29 5.94 5.98
CA ALA A 91 -2.16 5.74 7.42
C ALA A 91 -0.85 5.04 7.78
N THR A 92 -0.42 4.08 6.94
CA THR A 92 0.87 3.40 7.06
C THR A 92 2.04 4.40 6.99
N ARG A 93 1.98 5.35 6.05
CA ARG A 93 2.96 6.45 6.00
C ARG A 93 2.95 7.29 7.27
N MET A 94 1.78 7.66 7.79
CA MET A 94 1.68 8.48 9.01
C MET A 94 2.25 7.76 10.23
N MET A 95 2.06 6.45 10.35
CA MET A 95 2.68 5.64 11.40
C MET A 95 4.20 5.47 11.22
N LEU A 96 4.66 5.42 9.97
CA LEU A 96 6.06 5.24 9.62
C LEU A 96 6.89 6.52 9.64
N ALA A 97 6.22 7.67 9.47
CA ALA A 97 6.84 8.98 9.40
C ALA A 97 7.86 9.15 10.54
N PRO A 98 9.09 9.58 10.23
CA PRO A 98 10.10 9.78 11.26
C PRO A 98 9.54 10.77 12.28
N LYS A 99 9.30 10.33 13.53
CA LYS A 99 8.93 11.22 14.62
C LYS A 99 10.10 12.19 14.80
N GLN A 100 10.02 13.36 14.18
CA GLN A 100 10.95 14.47 14.40
C GLN A 100 10.68 15.01 15.80
N GLY A 101 11.39 14.47 16.77
CA GLY A 101 11.31 14.84 18.16
C GLY A 101 12.24 13.95 18.97
N LYS A 102 13.09 14.55 19.80
CA LYS A 102 13.91 13.82 20.77
C LYS A 102 12.97 12.89 21.54
N ALA A 103 13.19 11.58 21.40
CA ALA A 103 12.46 10.62 22.22
C ALA A 103 12.63 11.02 23.69
N PRO A 104 11.55 11.06 24.49
CA PRO A 104 11.66 11.40 25.91
C PRO A 104 12.70 10.49 26.58
N PRO A 105 13.55 11.04 27.47
CA PRO A 105 14.66 10.29 28.06
C PRO A 105 14.11 9.04 28.77
N GLY A 106 14.61 7.87 28.40
CA GLY A 106 14.20 6.58 28.98
C GLY A 106 13.39 5.67 28.04
N HIS A 107 12.86 6.16 26.92
CA HIS A 107 12.10 5.30 25.99
C HIS A 107 13.01 4.76 24.88
N LYS A 108 13.54 3.53 25.06
CA LYS A 108 14.15 2.78 23.94
C LYS A 108 13.04 2.46 22.94
N THR A 109 12.99 3.16 21.81
CA THR A 109 12.10 2.79 20.71
C THR A 109 12.59 1.45 20.15
N SER A 110 11.81 0.39 20.34
CA SER A 110 12.13 -0.92 19.77
C SER A 110 12.03 -0.82 18.24
N ARG A 111 13.19 -0.68 17.58
CA ARG A 111 13.29 -0.60 16.12
C ARG A 111 12.75 -1.88 15.45
N LYS A 112 12.91 -3.04 16.11
CA LYS A 112 12.32 -4.34 15.68
C LYS A 112 10.79 -4.33 15.69
N GLY A 113 10.16 -3.75 16.72
CA GLY A 113 8.70 -3.67 16.80
C GLY A 113 8.09 -2.78 15.72
N GLN A 114 8.74 -1.65 15.41
CA GLN A 114 8.27 -0.74 14.36
C GLN A 114 8.33 -1.36 12.95
N ARG A 115 9.30 -2.25 12.68
CA ARG A 115 9.38 -3.00 11.41
C ARG A 115 8.28 -4.04 11.28
N ALA A 116 8.05 -4.84 12.32
CA ALA A 116 7.01 -5.87 12.27
C ALA A 116 5.64 -5.22 11.99
N VAL A 117 5.36 -4.10 12.65
CA VAL A 117 4.13 -3.32 12.46
C VAL A 117 4.05 -2.73 11.05
N SER A 118 5.13 -2.21 10.49
CA SER A 118 5.10 -1.62 9.15
C SER A 118 4.86 -2.66 8.06
N VAL A 119 5.56 -3.79 8.14
CA VAL A 119 5.41 -4.89 7.18
C VAL A 119 4.02 -5.51 7.31
N SER A 120 3.54 -5.76 8.53
CA SER A 120 2.19 -6.32 8.74
C SER A 120 1.10 -5.40 8.22
N LEU A 121 1.24 -4.08 8.45
CA LEU A 121 0.24 -3.10 8.02
C LEU A 121 0.22 -2.97 6.49
N SER A 122 1.39 -2.95 5.84
CA SER A 122 1.49 -2.97 4.38
C SER A 122 0.92 -4.26 3.77
N LEU A 123 1.15 -5.42 4.39
CA LEU A 123 0.56 -6.69 3.96
C LEU A 123 -0.96 -6.73 4.14
N MET A 124 -1.48 -6.22 5.25
CA MET A 124 -2.93 -6.12 5.47
C MET A 124 -3.59 -5.26 4.38
N PHE A 125 -3.02 -4.10 4.06
CA PHE A 125 -3.59 -3.23 3.01
C PHE A 125 -3.34 -3.75 1.59
N MET A 126 -2.30 -4.55 1.36
CA MET A 126 -2.16 -5.32 0.13
C MET A 126 -3.32 -6.31 -0.03
N VAL A 127 -3.72 -7.03 1.03
CA VAL A 127 -4.89 -7.92 1.00
C VAL A 127 -6.17 -7.14 0.69
N VAL A 128 -6.36 -5.96 1.29
CA VAL A 128 -7.51 -5.09 0.96
C VAL A 128 -7.49 -4.66 -0.51
N ALA A 129 -6.31 -4.34 -1.07
CA ALA A 129 -6.18 -4.01 -2.48
C ALA A 129 -6.50 -5.20 -3.41
N VAL A 130 -6.13 -6.43 -3.01
CA VAL A 130 -6.53 -7.66 -3.72
C VAL A 130 -8.04 -7.84 -3.69
N ILE A 131 -8.69 -7.62 -2.55
CA ILE A 131 -10.15 -7.70 -2.44
C ILE A 131 -10.81 -6.67 -3.36
N ALA A 132 -10.31 -5.44 -3.40
CA ALA A 132 -10.82 -4.39 -4.30
C ALA A 132 -10.69 -4.80 -5.79
N ALA A 133 -9.56 -5.41 -6.17
CA ALA A 133 -9.37 -5.93 -7.52
C ALA A 133 -10.37 -7.05 -7.86
N ILE A 134 -10.62 -7.98 -6.92
CA ILE A 134 -11.59 -9.06 -7.10
C ILE A 134 -13.00 -8.48 -7.28
N LEU A 135 -13.40 -7.53 -6.45
CA LEU A 135 -14.69 -6.85 -6.59
C LEU A 135 -14.80 -6.12 -7.93
N GLY A 136 -13.73 -5.46 -8.36
CA GLY A 136 -13.65 -4.82 -9.68
C GLY A 136 -13.77 -5.79 -10.85
N MET A 137 -13.22 -7.01 -10.73
CA MET A 137 -13.37 -8.06 -11.74
C MET A 137 -14.80 -8.61 -11.81
N VAL A 138 -15.48 -8.71 -10.66
CA VAL A 138 -16.89 -9.16 -10.60
C VAL A 138 -17.84 -8.03 -10.99
N GLY A 139 -17.40 -6.77 -10.96
CA GLY A 139 -18.20 -5.61 -11.33
C GLY A 139 -19.13 -5.12 -10.22
N ILE A 140 -18.72 -5.29 -8.96
CA ILE A 140 -19.51 -4.92 -7.76
C ILE A 140 -18.87 -3.72 -7.06
#